data_AF-A0A0G1UN77-F1
#
_entry.id   AF-A0A0G1UN77-F1
#
_cell.length_a   1.000
_cell.length_b   1.000
_cell.length_c   1.000
_cell.angle_alpha   90.00
_cell.angle_beta   90.00
_cell.angle_gamma   90.00
#
_symmetry.space_group_name_H-M   'P 1'
#
loop_
_entity.id
_entity.type
_entity.pdbx_description
1 polymer ?
#
loop_
_entity_poly.entity_id
_entity_poly.type
_entity_poly.pdbx_seq_one_letter_code
_entity_poly.pdbx_strand_id
1 'polypeptide(L)'
;MKKTQGFTLIELLVVIAIIGILSSIVLTNLSSARSKATRTAFFGEVNGSIPGLVNSCDDGALTGLPPSTSNTTWSLEGTDSCGTNGTGAWKRKAVNVKAWAGTAAAGCTVYASQAGVYTDAALTTPVAATTCP
;
A
#
# COMPACT_ATOMS: atom_id res chain seq x y z
N MET A 1 38.92 28.41 40.13
CA MET A 1 39.46 27.41 39.17
C MET A 1 38.32 26.45 38.79
N LYS A 2 37.88 26.42 37.53
CA LYS A 2 36.86 25.47 37.07
C LYS A 2 37.55 24.16 36.69
N LYS A 3 37.26 23.07 37.40
CA LYS A 3 37.70 21.72 37.02
C LYS A 3 36.96 21.32 35.74
N THR A 4 37.68 21.17 34.64
CA THR A 4 37.18 20.47 33.45
C THR A 4 37.05 18.99 33.79
N GLN A 5 35.83 18.48 33.86
CA GLN A 5 35.59 17.05 33.97
C GLN A 5 35.79 16.41 32.60
N GLY A 6 36.76 15.52 32.49
CA GLY A 6 37.01 14.73 31.29
C GLY A 6 36.10 13.51 31.25
N PHE A 7 35.61 13.18 30.07
CA PHE A 7 34.83 11.97 29.82
C PHE A 7 35.76 10.75 29.84
N THR A 8 35.41 9.71 30.57
CA THR A 8 36.24 8.49 30.66
C THR A 8 35.99 7.57 29.46
N LEU A 9 37.01 6.80 29.06
CA LEU A 9 36.87 5.82 27.97
C LEU A 9 35.82 4.75 28.29
N ILE A 10 35.65 4.39 29.58
CA ILE A 10 34.65 3.41 30.00
C ILE A 10 33.22 3.95 29.85
N GLU A 11 33.01 5.24 30.09
CA GLU A 11 31.71 5.88 29.85
C GLU A 11 31.36 5.86 28.35
N LEU A 12 32.32 6.12 27.46
CA LEU A 12 32.07 6.04 26.02
C LEU A 12 31.78 4.60 25.59
N LEU A 13 32.50 3.63 26.16
CA LEU A 13 32.36 2.22 25.82
C LEU A 13 30.99 1.66 26.24
N VAL A 14 30.50 2.00 27.42
CA VAL A 14 29.19 1.52 27.89
C VAL A 14 28.04 2.11 27.05
N VAL A 15 28.17 3.35 26.59
CA VAL A 15 27.14 4.02 25.78
C VAL A 15 26.97 3.34 24.43
N ILE A 16 28.07 3.03 23.72
CA ILE A 16 27.98 2.33 22.43
C ILE A 16 27.41 0.92 22.60
N ALA A 17 27.70 0.25 23.71
CA ALA A 17 27.15 -1.08 24.02
C ALA A 17 25.63 -1.03 24.21
N ILE A 18 25.13 -0.04 24.95
CA ILE A 18 23.69 0.14 25.19
C ILE A 18 22.97 0.55 23.89
N ILE A 19 23.52 1.49 23.11
CA ILE A 19 22.94 1.90 21.81
C ILE A 19 22.85 0.69 20.86
N GLY A 20 23.88 -0.17 20.86
CA GLY A 20 23.88 -1.41 20.07
C GLY A 20 22.70 -2.32 20.41
N ILE A 21 22.49 -2.61 21.70
CA ILE A 21 21.38 -3.46 22.16
C ILE A 21 20.02 -2.83 21.81
N LEU A 22 19.83 -1.54 22.11
CA LEU A 22 18.56 -0.85 21.84
C LEU A 22 18.26 -0.78 20.34
N SER A 23 19.26 -0.57 19.49
CA SER A 23 19.07 -0.46 18.03
C SER A 23 18.57 -1.76 17.39
N SER A 24 18.98 -2.92 17.93
CA SER A 24 18.57 -4.23 17.40
C SER A 24 17.06 -4.47 17.52
N ILE A 25 16.46 -4.06 18.65
CA ILE A 25 15.02 -4.19 18.92
C ILE A 25 14.20 -3.23 18.05
N VAL A 26 14.74 -2.02 17.80
CA VAL A 26 14.06 -1.03 16.94
C VAL A 26 14.04 -1.49 15.48
N LEU A 27 15.13 -2.10 15.00
CA LEU A 27 15.25 -2.51 13.60
C LEU A 27 14.22 -3.58 13.19
N THR A 28 13.96 -4.57 14.06
CA THR A 28 12.99 -5.63 13.79
C THR A 28 11.56 -5.08 13.71
N ASN A 29 11.21 -4.14 14.58
CA ASN A 29 9.90 -3.48 14.58
C ASN A 29 9.72 -2.54 13.37
N LEU A 30 10.77 -1.83 12.96
CA LEU A 30 10.72 -0.88 11.86
C LEU A 30 10.47 -1.55 10.50
N SER A 31 10.98 -2.75 10.29
CA SER A 31 10.76 -3.51 9.05
C SER A 31 9.27 -3.81 8.82
N SER A 32 8.58 -4.33 9.85
CA SER A 32 7.13 -4.61 9.78
C SER A 32 6.31 -3.32 9.64
N ALA A 33 6.67 -2.26 10.39
CA ALA A 33 6.00 -0.97 10.30
C ALA A 33 6.07 -0.34 8.90
N ARG A 34 7.24 -0.44 8.22
CA ARG A 34 7.41 0.04 6.84
C ARG A 34 6.55 -0.76 5.85
N SER A 35 6.50 -2.08 6.00
CA SER A 35 5.66 -2.96 5.17
C SER A 35 4.16 -2.65 5.34
N LYS A 36 3.72 -2.41 6.58
CA LYS A 36 2.35 -1.97 6.86
C LYS A 36 2.04 -0.60 6.24
N ALA A 37 2.97 0.35 6.32
CA ALA A 37 2.81 1.68 5.76
C ALA A 37 2.68 1.67 4.23
N THR A 38 3.51 0.89 3.52
CA THR A 38 3.41 0.77 2.05
C THR A 38 2.11 0.12 1.60
N ARG A 39 1.62 -0.87 2.36
CA ARG A 39 0.30 -1.47 2.14
C ARG A 39 -0.83 -0.48 2.33
N THR A 40 -0.82 0.30 3.41
CA THR A 40 -1.84 1.34 3.65
C THR A 40 -1.81 2.41 2.56
N ALA A 41 -0.62 2.80 2.08
CA ALA A 41 -0.49 3.75 0.98
C ALA A 41 -1.14 3.21 -0.31
N PHE A 42 -0.87 1.95 -0.68
CA PHE A 42 -1.50 1.30 -1.83
C PHE A 42 -3.04 1.29 -1.73
N PHE A 43 -3.60 0.85 -0.60
CA PHE A 43 -5.05 0.84 -0.43
C PHE A 43 -5.65 2.24 -0.38
N GLY A 44 -4.92 3.24 0.14
CA GLY A 44 -5.35 4.63 0.11
C GLY A 44 -5.46 5.17 -1.32
N GLU A 45 -4.48 4.86 -2.18
CA GLU A 45 -4.52 5.22 -3.59
C GLU A 45 -5.66 4.52 -4.36
N VAL A 46 -5.82 3.21 -4.15
CA VAL A 46 -6.88 2.44 -4.81
C VAL A 46 -8.25 2.97 -4.42
N ASN A 47 -8.54 3.12 -3.11
CA ASN A 47 -9.82 3.64 -2.65
C ASN A 47 -10.06 5.09 -3.07
N GLY A 48 -9.02 5.92 -3.12
CA GLY A 48 -9.11 7.31 -3.58
C GLY A 48 -9.44 7.44 -5.06
N SER A 49 -9.12 6.44 -5.88
CA SER A 49 -9.38 6.46 -7.33
C SER A 49 -10.80 6.00 -7.71
N ILE A 50 -11.52 5.28 -6.84
CA ILE A 50 -12.85 4.73 -7.14
C ILE A 50 -13.86 5.82 -7.51
N PRO A 51 -13.99 6.94 -6.77
CA PRO A 51 -14.99 7.97 -7.11
C PRO A 51 -14.76 8.54 -8.51
N GLY A 52 -13.51 8.72 -8.93
CA GLY A 52 -13.18 9.19 -10.27
C GLY A 52 -13.58 8.18 -11.36
N LEU A 53 -13.37 6.89 -11.09
CA LEU A 53 -13.79 5.80 -11.98
C LEU A 53 -15.32 5.69 -12.07
N VAL A 54 -16.01 5.78 -10.94
CA VAL A 54 -17.49 5.76 -10.89
C VAL A 54 -18.04 6.94 -11.70
N ASN A 55 -17.59 8.17 -11.43
CA ASN A 55 -18.06 9.36 -12.15
C ASN A 55 -17.81 9.26 -13.66
N SER A 56 -16.63 8.79 -14.07
CA SER A 56 -16.30 8.61 -15.49
C SER A 56 -17.23 7.58 -16.15
N CYS A 57 -17.65 6.57 -15.38
CA CYS A 57 -18.57 5.57 -15.89
C CYS A 57 -20.01 6.10 -15.96
N ASP A 58 -20.43 6.93 -15.01
CA ASP A 58 -21.75 7.58 -15.02
C ASP A 58 -21.92 8.50 -16.25
N ASP A 59 -20.84 9.13 -16.72
CA ASP A 59 -20.80 9.93 -17.96
C ASP A 59 -20.86 9.08 -19.25
N GLY A 60 -20.92 7.75 -19.13
CA GLY A 60 -21.18 6.82 -20.23
C GLY A 60 -19.95 6.15 -20.83
N ALA A 61 -18.73 6.47 -20.39
CA ALA A 61 -17.53 5.78 -20.84
C ALA A 61 -16.35 5.89 -19.87
N LEU A 62 -15.75 4.76 -19.52
CA LEU A 62 -14.47 4.71 -18.81
C LEU A 62 -13.30 4.98 -19.77
N THR A 63 -13.04 6.25 -20.05
CA THR A 63 -11.89 6.66 -20.86
C THR A 63 -10.63 6.72 -20.01
N GLY A 64 -9.94 5.58 -19.89
CA GLY A 64 -8.59 5.51 -19.32
C GLY A 64 -8.49 4.91 -17.92
N LEU A 65 -7.24 4.76 -17.48
CA LEU A 65 -6.87 4.21 -16.16
C LEU A 65 -6.41 5.35 -15.25
N PRO A 66 -6.56 5.23 -13.93
CA PRO A 66 -5.90 6.14 -13.01
C PRO A 66 -4.38 6.11 -13.27
N PRO A 67 -3.67 7.24 -13.08
CA PRO A 67 -2.24 7.28 -13.32
C PRO A 67 -1.53 6.26 -12.43
N SER A 68 -0.64 5.48 -13.03
CA SER A 68 0.21 4.56 -12.27
C SER A 68 1.23 5.37 -11.46
N THR A 69 1.44 4.98 -10.22
CA THR A 69 2.33 5.65 -9.26
C THR A 69 3.50 4.73 -8.90
N SER A 70 4.36 5.17 -7.98
CA SER A 70 5.39 4.30 -7.39
C SER A 70 4.82 3.17 -6.51
N ASN A 71 3.53 3.20 -6.19
CA ASN A 71 2.89 2.22 -5.31
C ASN A 71 1.91 1.32 -6.07
N THR A 72 1.26 1.84 -7.12
CA THR A 72 0.15 1.17 -7.81
C THR A 72 0.31 1.23 -9.32
N THR A 73 0.21 0.08 -9.99
CA THR A 73 0.04 0.00 -11.45
C THR A 73 -1.38 -0.41 -11.76
N TRP A 74 -2.01 0.32 -12.68
CA TRP A 74 -3.37 0.05 -13.13
C TRP A 74 -3.39 -0.66 -14.48
N SER A 75 -4.31 -1.60 -14.65
CA SER A 75 -4.62 -2.24 -15.93
C SER A 75 -6.11 -2.49 -16.08
N LEU A 76 -6.54 -2.69 -17.32
CA LEU A 76 -7.89 -3.16 -17.62
C LEU A 76 -8.02 -4.64 -17.22
N GLU A 77 -9.22 -5.06 -16.82
CA GLU A 77 -9.53 -6.45 -16.54
C GLU A 77 -10.94 -6.78 -17.04
N GLY A 78 -11.04 -7.60 -18.08
CA GLY A 78 -12.33 -7.99 -18.67
C GLY A 78 -12.92 -6.94 -19.61
N THR A 79 -14.23 -7.06 -19.87
CA THR A 79 -14.99 -6.14 -20.71
C THR A 79 -15.69 -5.12 -19.83
N ASP A 80 -15.39 -3.84 -20.07
CA ASP A 80 -16.04 -2.75 -19.37
C ASP A 80 -17.30 -2.32 -20.11
N SER A 81 -18.39 -2.20 -19.37
CA SER A 81 -19.60 -1.53 -19.84
C SER A 81 -20.08 -0.61 -18.73
N CYS A 82 -20.32 0.64 -19.06
CA CYS A 82 -20.93 1.58 -18.14
C CYS A 82 -22.46 1.55 -18.18
N GLY A 83 -23.03 0.85 -19.16
CA GLY A 83 -24.47 0.85 -19.38
C GLY A 83 -25.02 2.27 -19.59
N THR A 84 -26.33 2.40 -19.52
CA THR A 84 -26.97 3.72 -19.51
C THR A 84 -26.95 4.25 -18.07
N ASN A 85 -26.46 5.47 -17.85
CA ASN A 85 -26.40 6.12 -16.53
C ASN A 85 -25.66 5.30 -15.46
N GLY A 86 -24.54 4.65 -15.80
CA GLY A 86 -23.68 3.98 -14.80
C GLY A 86 -24.21 2.67 -14.24
N THR A 87 -25.18 2.00 -14.90
CA THR A 87 -25.71 0.71 -14.44
C THR A 87 -24.89 -0.50 -14.93
N GLY A 88 -23.86 -0.26 -15.75
CA GLY A 88 -23.04 -1.32 -16.32
C GLY A 88 -21.97 -1.85 -15.34
N ALA A 89 -21.42 -3.01 -15.67
CA ALA A 89 -20.34 -3.62 -14.92
C ALA A 89 -18.98 -3.25 -15.53
N TRP A 90 -18.08 -2.77 -14.70
CA TRP A 90 -16.69 -2.48 -15.05
C TRP A 90 -15.74 -2.95 -13.97
N LYS A 91 -14.49 -3.20 -14.37
CA LYS A 91 -13.45 -3.69 -13.46
C LYS A 91 -12.10 -3.07 -13.80
N ARG A 92 -11.38 -2.66 -12.76
CA ARG A 92 -10.02 -2.12 -12.88
C ARG A 92 -9.10 -2.91 -11.99
N LYS A 93 -7.99 -3.39 -12.54
CA LYS A 93 -6.99 -4.14 -11.80
C LYS A 93 -5.91 -3.19 -11.32
N ALA A 94 -5.64 -3.21 -10.02
CA ALA A 94 -4.56 -2.48 -9.38
C ALA A 94 -3.58 -3.49 -8.79
N VAL A 95 -2.31 -3.36 -9.15
CA VAL A 95 -1.22 -4.22 -8.65
C VAL A 95 -0.21 -3.37 -7.90
N ASN A 96 0.25 -3.82 -6.74
CA ASN A 96 1.31 -3.12 -6.02
C ASN A 96 2.64 -3.21 -6.78
N VAL A 97 3.34 -2.09 -6.89
CA VAL A 97 4.68 -2.04 -7.54
C VAL A 97 5.79 -2.39 -6.54
N LYS A 98 5.57 -2.09 -5.25
CA LYS A 98 6.53 -2.36 -4.17
C LYS A 98 6.21 -3.69 -3.51
N ALA A 99 7.08 -4.68 -3.69
CA ALA A 99 7.04 -5.92 -2.92
C ALA A 99 7.05 -5.61 -1.41
N TRP A 100 6.14 -6.21 -0.66
CA TRP A 100 6.10 -6.07 0.79
C TRP A 100 7.05 -7.08 1.42
N ALA A 101 7.92 -6.63 2.32
CA ALA A 101 8.85 -7.53 3.01
C ALA A 101 8.06 -8.53 3.87
N GLY A 102 8.34 -9.83 3.72
CA GLY A 102 7.77 -10.91 4.52
C GLY A 102 6.58 -11.64 3.90
N THR A 103 6.18 -11.30 2.68
CA THR A 103 5.02 -11.90 2.03
C THR A 103 5.38 -12.30 0.61
N ALA A 104 5.08 -13.54 0.23
CA ALA A 104 5.43 -14.09 -1.08
C ALA A 104 4.80 -13.34 -2.28
N ALA A 105 3.90 -12.37 -2.05
CA ALA A 105 3.38 -11.52 -3.11
C ALA A 105 4.24 -10.26 -3.32
N ALA A 106 5.26 -10.41 -4.15
CA ALA A 106 5.45 -9.42 -5.19
C ALA A 106 4.22 -9.47 -6.11
N GLY A 107 3.10 -8.82 -5.73
CA GLY A 107 1.89 -8.79 -6.58
C GLY A 107 0.56 -8.91 -5.85
N CYS A 108 0.38 -8.19 -4.74
CA CYS A 108 -0.95 -7.85 -4.28
C CYS A 108 -1.76 -7.24 -5.43
N THR A 109 -2.73 -8.01 -5.91
CA THR A 109 -3.63 -7.63 -6.98
C THR A 109 -5.00 -7.43 -6.37
N VAL A 110 -5.57 -6.26 -6.61
CA VAL A 110 -6.96 -5.96 -6.22
C VAL A 110 -7.73 -5.46 -7.42
N TYR A 111 -9.04 -5.61 -7.35
CA TYR A 111 -9.96 -5.27 -8.41
C TYR A 111 -10.92 -4.22 -7.89
N ALA A 112 -10.91 -3.03 -8.49
CA ALA A 112 -11.86 -1.96 -8.21
C ALA A 112 -13.06 -2.08 -9.16
N SER A 113 -14.24 -1.87 -8.62
CA SER A 113 -15.52 -1.76 -9.34
C SER A 113 -16.39 -0.70 -8.69
N GLN A 114 -17.58 -0.47 -9.24
CA GLN A 114 -18.57 0.46 -8.66
C GLN A 114 -19.02 0.09 -7.24
N ALA A 115 -18.93 -1.20 -6.89
CA ALA A 115 -19.33 -1.69 -5.58
C ALA A 115 -18.20 -1.66 -4.53
N GLY A 116 -16.95 -1.38 -4.95
CA GLY A 116 -15.79 -1.28 -4.05
C GLY A 116 -14.55 -2.00 -4.57
N VAL A 117 -13.71 -2.45 -3.63
CA VAL A 117 -12.42 -3.12 -3.93
C VAL A 117 -12.46 -4.57 -3.48
N TYR A 118 -11.96 -5.46 -4.33
CA TYR A 118 -12.02 -6.91 -4.16
C TYR A 118 -10.64 -7.57 -4.34
N THR A 119 -10.43 -8.72 -3.70
CA THR A 119 -9.20 -9.51 -3.85
C THR A 119 -9.22 -10.50 -5.02
N ASP A 120 -10.38 -10.71 -5.65
CA ASP A 120 -10.56 -11.62 -6.78
C ASP A 120 -11.20 -10.93 -7.99
N ALA A 121 -10.87 -11.43 -9.19
CA ALA A 121 -11.39 -10.88 -10.44
C ALA A 121 -12.93 -11.07 -10.60
N ALA A 122 -13.53 -12.01 -9.86
CA ALA A 122 -14.96 -12.23 -9.86
C ALA A 122 -15.72 -11.23 -8.96
N LEU A 123 -15.02 -10.33 -8.23
CA LEU A 123 -15.59 -9.33 -7.32
C LEU A 123 -16.45 -9.95 -6.21
N THR A 124 -16.03 -11.10 -5.68
CA THR A 124 -16.80 -11.84 -4.66
C THR A 124 -16.28 -11.62 -3.25
N THR A 125 -14.98 -11.35 -3.12
CA THR A 125 -14.27 -11.21 -1.85
C THR A 125 -13.83 -9.76 -1.65
N PRO A 126 -14.53 -8.97 -0.81
CA PRO A 126 -14.13 -7.59 -0.55
C PRO A 126 -12.77 -7.56 0.14
N VAL A 127 -11.97 -6.53 -0.16
CA VAL A 127 -10.68 -6.32 0.51
C VAL A 127 -10.89 -6.04 1.99
N ALA A 128 -10.33 -6.88 2.86
CA ALA A 128 -10.07 -6.54 4.24
C ALA A 128 -8.63 -6.04 4.38
N ALA A 129 -8.35 -5.25 5.41
CA ALA A 129 -7.00 -4.70 5.66
C ALA A 129 -5.90 -5.79 5.79
N THR A 130 -6.30 -7.05 6.00
CA THR A 130 -5.42 -8.22 6.17
C THR A 130 -5.36 -9.16 4.96
N THR A 131 -6.17 -9.01 3.91
CA THR A 131 -6.37 -10.07 2.89
C THR A 131 -5.40 -10.06 1.71
N CYS A 132 -4.43 -9.17 1.69
CA CYS A 132 -3.37 -9.28 0.70
C CYS A 132 -2.13 -9.92 1.35
N PRO A 133 -1.57 -11.02 0.85
CA PRO A 133 -0.30 -11.52 1.40
C PRO A 133 0.90 -10.43 1.29
#